data_AF-A0A7G6S7X9-F1
#
_entry.id   AF-A0A7G6S7X9-F1
#
_cell.length_a   1.000
_cell.length_b   1.000
_cell.length_c   1.000
_cell.angle_alpha   90.00
_cell.angle_beta   90.00
_cell.angle_gamma   90.00
#
_symmetry.space_group_name_H-M   'P 1'
#
loop_
_entity.id
_entity.type
_entity.pdbx_description
1 polymer ?
#
loop_
_entity_poly.entity_id
_entity_poly.type
_entity_poly.pdbx_seq_one_letter_code
_entity_poly.pdbx_strand_id
1 'polypeptide(L)'
;MSKELGLHDGNVLIDAMVKYKNKLLVIAESVLHSHAQAEDIFHDAVVKACTMQTSCIHCPVGYACRMVYNLALDEARKRQYEKNNMMPMDGVDSVPAPCVNALDCIVTTEALNKVMASLKDLPKRTHDAFIRHRIEGVPQKDIAEELGVSRTLVNFMIKDAHRYCEQSLKAA
;
A
#
# COMPACT_ATOMS: atom_id res chain seq x y z
N MET A 1 -32.27 7.37 23.25
CA MET A 1 -32.56 8.14 22.02
C MET A 1 -31.41 9.09 21.79
N SER A 2 -30.50 8.65 20.93
CA SER A 2 -29.16 9.22 20.77
C SER A 2 -29.22 10.53 20.00
N LYS A 3 -28.82 11.61 20.70
CA LYS A 3 -28.12 12.79 20.24
C LYS A 3 -27.97 12.90 18.70
N GLU A 4 -28.95 13.55 18.06
CA GLU A 4 -28.71 14.21 16.77
C GLU A 4 -27.72 15.36 17.05
N LEU A 5 -26.43 15.09 16.88
CA LEU A 5 -25.40 16.12 16.86
C LEU A 5 -25.53 16.84 15.52
N GLY A 6 -25.94 18.12 15.55
CA GLY A 6 -25.97 18.98 14.38
C GLY A 6 -24.61 19.00 13.69
N LEU A 7 -24.52 18.33 12.55
CA LEU A 7 -23.28 18.12 11.78
C LEU A 7 -22.90 19.35 10.91
N HIS A 8 -23.66 20.44 11.01
CA HIS A 8 -23.54 21.61 10.15
C HIS A 8 -23.32 22.95 10.86
N ASP A 9 -23.49 23.05 12.18
CA ASP A 9 -23.29 24.31 12.89
C ASP A 9 -21.79 24.56 13.15
N GLY A 10 -21.13 25.24 12.21
CA GLY A 10 -19.88 25.97 12.47
C GLY A 10 -18.57 25.34 11.98
N ASN A 11 -18.60 24.38 11.04
CA ASN A 11 -17.37 23.85 10.48
C ASN A 11 -16.83 24.77 9.36
N VAL A 12 -15.96 25.71 9.75
CA VAL A 12 -15.31 26.71 8.89
C VAL A 12 -14.60 26.09 7.67
N LEU A 13 -14.17 24.83 7.76
CA LEU A 13 -13.57 24.09 6.64
C LEU A 13 -14.62 23.71 5.59
N ILE A 14 -15.77 23.20 6.02
CA ILE A 14 -16.86 22.81 5.10
C ILE A 14 -17.41 24.06 4.42
N ASP A 15 -17.60 25.16 5.15
CA ASP A 15 -18.05 26.43 4.59
C ASP A 15 -17.09 26.94 3.52
N ALA A 16 -15.78 26.86 3.78
CA ALA A 16 -14.75 27.19 2.79
C ALA A 16 -14.80 26.25 1.58
N MET A 17 -15.02 24.95 1.78
CA MET A 17 -15.10 23.98 0.69
C MET A 17 -16.32 24.21 -0.21
N VAL A 18 -17.49 24.49 0.37
CA VAL A 18 -18.70 24.82 -0.39
C VAL A 18 -18.50 26.12 -1.17
N LYS A 19 -17.95 27.15 -0.53
CA LYS A 19 -17.68 28.45 -1.17
C LYS A 19 -16.71 28.36 -2.35
N TYR A 20 -15.68 27.51 -2.24
CA TYR A 20 -14.63 27.38 -3.26
C TYR A 20 -14.73 26.08 -4.08
N LYS A 21 -15.91 25.45 -4.13
CA LYS A 21 -16.16 24.16 -4.82
C LYS A 21 -15.53 24.11 -6.21
N ASN A 22 -15.84 25.08 -7.08
CA ASN A 22 -15.34 25.11 -8.46
C ASN A 22 -13.80 25.10 -8.54
N LYS A 23 -13.13 25.83 -7.63
CA LYS A 23 -11.66 25.86 -7.59
C LYS A 23 -11.07 24.53 -7.14
N LEU A 24 -11.73 23.86 -6.19
CA LEU A 24 -11.32 22.55 -5.71
C LEU A 24 -11.54 21.46 -6.77
N LEU A 25 -12.63 21.52 -7.52
CA LEU A 25 -12.89 20.62 -8.65
C LEU A 25 -11.81 20.75 -9.73
N VAL A 26 -11.44 21.98 -10.12
CA VAL A 26 -10.35 22.21 -11.09
C VAL A 26 -9.02 21.61 -10.61
N ILE A 27 -8.73 21.66 -9.31
CA ILE A 27 -7.53 21.03 -8.74
C ILE A 27 -7.60 19.51 -8.88
N ALA A 28 -8.72 18.87 -8.50
CA ALA A 28 -8.87 17.43 -8.63
C ALA A 28 -8.85 16.97 -10.10
N GLU A 29 -9.48 17.72 -11.00
CA GLU A 29 -9.46 17.47 -12.45
C GLU A 29 -8.06 17.55 -13.04
N SER A 30 -7.23 18.49 -12.57
CA SER A 30 -5.84 18.61 -13.05
C SER A 30 -4.98 17.37 -12.76
N VAL A 31 -5.41 16.55 -11.79
CA VAL A 31 -4.73 15.30 -11.41
C VAL A 31 -5.40 14.09 -12.08
N LEU A 32 -6.73 13.99 -12.00
CA LEU A 32 -7.48 12.81 -12.43
C LEU A 32 -7.92 12.84 -13.91
N HIS A 33 -7.90 14.00 -14.55
CA HIS A 33 -8.33 14.21 -15.93
C HIS A 33 -9.78 13.76 -16.21
N SER A 34 -10.63 13.75 -15.17
CA SER A 34 -12.02 13.31 -15.23
C SER A 34 -12.91 14.13 -14.28
N HIS A 35 -13.98 14.72 -14.81
CA HIS A 35 -14.91 15.54 -14.05
C HIS A 35 -15.66 14.74 -12.97
N ALA A 36 -16.22 13.57 -13.34
CA ALA A 36 -16.98 12.74 -12.41
C ALA A 36 -16.14 12.33 -11.19
N GLN A 37 -14.88 11.95 -11.41
CA GLN A 37 -13.99 11.54 -10.32
C GLN A 37 -13.55 12.74 -9.47
N ALA A 38 -13.41 13.92 -10.07
CA ALA A 38 -13.12 15.13 -9.32
C ALA A 38 -14.27 15.47 -8.35
N GLU A 39 -15.53 15.26 -8.77
CA GLU A 39 -16.69 15.42 -7.89
C GLU A 39 -16.69 14.39 -6.74
N ASP A 40 -16.36 13.14 -7.02
CA ASP A 40 -16.23 12.09 -5.99
C ASP A 40 -15.17 12.46 -4.96
N ILE A 41 -13.97 12.86 -5.40
CA ILE A 41 -12.91 13.31 -4.50
C ILE A 41 -13.33 14.54 -3.67
N PHE A 42 -14.07 15.47 -4.27
CA PHE A 42 -14.62 16.60 -3.52
C PHE A 42 -15.59 16.14 -2.43
N HIS A 43 -16.50 15.21 -2.73
CA HIS A 43 -17.41 14.65 -1.73
C HIS A 43 -16.67 13.89 -0.63
N ASP A 44 -15.68 13.07 -0.97
CA ASP A 44 -14.83 12.37 0.01
C ASP A 44 -14.11 13.35 0.93
N ALA A 45 -13.60 14.46 0.38
CA ALA A 45 -12.97 15.51 1.16
C ALA A 45 -13.97 16.17 2.14
N VAL A 46 -15.23 16.38 1.73
CA VAL A 46 -16.29 16.93 2.60
C VAL A 46 -16.64 15.95 3.72
N VAL A 47 -16.82 14.67 3.40
CA VAL A 47 -17.08 13.61 4.40
C VAL A 47 -15.94 13.54 5.41
N LYS A 48 -14.69 13.62 4.93
CA LYS A 48 -13.52 13.68 5.80
C LYS A 48 -13.56 14.92 6.70
N ALA A 49 -13.88 16.09 6.15
CA ALA A 49 -14.01 17.33 6.92
C ALA A 49 -15.10 17.26 8.01
N CYS A 50 -16.20 16.52 7.81
CA CYS A 50 -17.25 16.33 8.82
C CYS A 50 -16.77 15.58 10.07
N THR A 51 -15.76 14.72 9.93
CA THR A 51 -15.23 13.90 11.05
C THR A 51 -14.01 14.53 11.72
N MET A 52 -13.50 15.65 11.20
CA MET A 52 -12.29 16.31 11.69
C MET A 52 -12.61 17.43 12.67
N GLN A 53 -11.75 17.58 13.68
CA GLN A 53 -11.78 18.72 14.58
C GLN A 53 -11.00 19.88 13.96
N THR A 54 -11.68 20.99 13.66
CA THR A 54 -11.14 22.08 12.83
C THR A 54 -10.57 23.26 13.63
N SER A 55 -10.47 23.13 14.95
CA SER A 55 -10.00 24.17 15.88
C SER A 55 -8.55 24.62 15.67
N CYS A 56 -7.71 23.81 15.01
CA CYS A 56 -6.31 24.13 14.72
C CYS A 56 -6.05 24.64 13.29
N ILE A 57 -7.10 24.82 12.48
CA ILE A 57 -6.95 25.19 11.07
C ILE A 57 -6.93 26.72 10.93
N HIS A 58 -5.73 27.29 10.79
CA HIS A 58 -5.56 28.73 10.58
C HIS A 58 -5.97 29.21 9.17
N CYS A 59 -5.85 28.36 8.15
CA CYS A 59 -6.22 28.69 6.77
C CYS A 59 -7.11 27.58 6.15
N PRO A 60 -8.43 27.65 6.31
CA PRO A 60 -9.37 26.63 5.85
C PRO A 60 -9.31 26.38 4.34
N VAL A 61 -9.16 27.45 3.54
CA VAL A 61 -9.09 27.33 2.07
C VAL A 61 -7.80 26.63 1.62
N GLY A 62 -6.65 27.01 2.19
CA GLY A 62 -5.37 26.37 1.87
C GLY A 62 -5.36 24.90 2.28
N TYR A 63 -5.95 24.59 3.44
CA TYR A 63 -6.12 23.23 3.91
C TYR A 63 -7.03 22.41 2.98
N ALA A 64 -8.17 22.96 2.57
CA ALA A 64 -9.09 22.32 1.62
C ALA A 64 -8.42 22.03 0.27
N CYS A 65 -7.70 22.99 -0.30
CA CYS A 65 -6.93 22.79 -1.53
C CYS A 65 -5.92 21.64 -1.39
N ARG A 66 -5.20 21.59 -0.27
CA ARG A 66 -4.20 20.54 -0.02
C ARG A 66 -4.85 19.17 0.18
N MET A 67 -5.96 19.13 0.90
CA MET A 67 -6.72 17.92 1.16
C MET A 67 -7.26 17.30 -0.13
N VAL A 68 -7.92 18.11 -0.97
CA VAL A 68 -8.45 17.67 -2.27
C VAL A 68 -7.33 17.21 -3.20
N TYR A 69 -6.23 17.97 -3.28
CA TYR A 69 -5.07 17.58 -4.08
C TYR A 69 -4.48 16.24 -3.65
N ASN A 70 -4.29 16.03 -2.35
CA ASN A 70 -3.73 14.79 -1.83
C ASN A 70 -4.65 13.59 -2.11
N LEU A 71 -5.95 13.74 -1.90
CA LEU A 71 -6.93 12.69 -2.20
C LEU A 71 -6.94 12.34 -3.69
N ALA A 72 -6.90 13.34 -4.57
CA ALA A 72 -6.80 13.12 -6.02
C ALA A 72 -5.49 12.41 -6.41
N LEU A 73 -4.37 12.76 -5.77
CA LEU A 73 -3.07 12.13 -6.02
C LEU A 73 -3.04 10.68 -5.56
N ASP A 74 -3.62 10.38 -4.40
CA ASP A 74 -3.69 9.01 -3.87
C ASP A 74 -4.57 8.12 -4.76
N GLU A 75 -5.69 8.64 -5.25
CA GLU A 75 -6.56 7.94 -6.21
C GLU A 75 -5.85 7.72 -7.56
N ALA A 76 -5.10 8.71 -8.07
CA ALA A 76 -4.32 8.55 -9.29
C ALA A 76 -3.23 7.45 -9.14
N ARG A 77 -2.56 7.41 -7.99
CA ARG A 77 -1.57 6.36 -7.68
C ARG A 77 -2.20 4.98 -7.58
N LYS A 78 -3.34 4.88 -6.90
CA LYS A 78 -4.11 3.64 -6.77
C LYS A 78 -4.49 3.09 -8.14
N ARG A 79 -5.00 3.94 -9.03
CA ARG A 79 -5.36 3.57 -10.40
C ARG A 79 -4.17 3.17 -11.24
N GLN A 80 -3.03 3.84 -11.09
CA GLN A 80 -1.80 3.44 -11.77
C GLN A 80 -1.36 2.05 -11.32
N TYR A 81 -1.46 1.75 -10.03
CA TYR A 81 -1.18 0.42 -9.49
C TYR A 81 -2.17 -0.63 -10.02
N GLU A 82 -3.47 -0.34 -10.00
CA GLU A 82 -4.51 -1.21 -10.55
C GLU A 82 -4.32 -1.44 -12.05
N LYS A 83 -4.02 -0.40 -12.83
CA LYS A 83 -3.74 -0.52 -14.27
C LYS A 83 -2.49 -1.36 -14.56
N ASN A 84 -1.45 -1.23 -13.75
CA ASN A 84 -0.24 -2.05 -13.90
C ASN A 84 -0.48 -3.52 -13.53
N ASN A 85 -1.44 -3.78 -12.65
CA ASN A 85 -1.79 -5.14 -12.21
C ASN A 85 -3.01 -5.74 -12.93
N MET A 86 -3.77 -4.94 -13.68
CA MET A 86 -4.85 -5.43 -14.53
C MET A 86 -4.24 -6.04 -15.79
N MET A 87 -4.34 -7.36 -15.90
CA MET A 87 -4.18 -8.02 -17.19
C MET A 87 -5.39 -7.67 -18.07
N PRO A 88 -5.19 -7.29 -19.35
CA PRO A 88 -6.29 -7.11 -20.29
C PRO A 88 -7.17 -8.37 -20.31
N MET A 89 -8.49 -8.20 -20.16
CA MET A 89 -9.43 -9.33 -20.25
C MET A 89 -9.57 -9.85 -21.68
N ASP A 90 -9.22 -9.04 -22.68
CA ASP A 90 -9.07 -9.46 -24.07
C ASP A 90 -7.83 -10.35 -24.20
N GLY A 91 -8.05 -11.66 -24.14
CA GLY A 91 -6.99 -12.67 -24.24
C GLY A 91 -6.90 -13.62 -23.06
N VAL A 92 -7.82 -13.58 -22.08
CA VAL A 92 -7.83 -14.57 -20.97
C VAL A 92 -7.94 -16.00 -21.50
N ASP A 93 -8.74 -16.23 -22.55
CA ASP A 93 -8.82 -17.54 -23.24
C ASP A 93 -7.56 -17.88 -24.06
N SER A 94 -6.70 -16.88 -24.32
CA SER A 94 -5.43 -17.02 -25.02
C SER A 94 -4.25 -17.14 -24.05
N VAL A 95 -4.46 -16.96 -22.74
CA VAL A 95 -3.44 -17.22 -21.72
C VAL A 95 -3.28 -18.73 -21.66
N PRO A 96 -2.14 -19.28 -22.09
CA PRO A 96 -1.89 -20.70 -21.92
C PRO A 96 -2.04 -21.01 -20.43
N ALA A 97 -2.89 -21.98 -20.07
CA ALA A 97 -2.84 -22.54 -18.73
C ALA A 97 -1.37 -22.89 -18.45
N PRO A 98 -0.81 -22.59 -17.26
CA PRO A 98 0.56 -22.97 -16.96
C PRO A 98 0.65 -24.51 -17.00
N CYS A 99 0.96 -25.05 -18.17
CA CYS A 99 1.32 -26.43 -18.35
C CYS A 99 2.76 -26.52 -17.86
N VAL A 100 2.91 -26.75 -16.56
CA VAL A 100 4.22 -27.02 -15.98
C VAL A 100 4.71 -28.30 -16.64
N ASN A 101 5.67 -28.19 -17.57
CA ASN A 101 6.28 -29.36 -18.18
C ASN A 101 7.09 -30.08 -17.08
N ALA A 102 7.32 -31.38 -17.23
CA ALA A 102 8.17 -32.15 -16.31
C ALA A 102 9.55 -31.48 -16.11
N LEU A 103 10.10 -30.86 -17.17
CA LEU A 103 11.32 -30.07 -17.09
C LEU A 103 11.18 -28.82 -16.20
N ASP A 104 10.08 -28.10 -16.28
CA ASP A 104 9.83 -26.92 -15.43
C ASP A 104 9.66 -27.32 -13.96
N CYS A 105 9.02 -28.46 -13.69
CA CYS A 105 8.96 -29.06 -12.35
C CYS A 105 10.37 -29.36 -11.81
N ILE A 106 11.27 -29.91 -12.65
CA ILE A 106 12.63 -30.23 -12.24
C ILE A 106 13.41 -28.94 -11.95
N VAL A 107 13.36 -27.95 -12.84
CA VAL A 107 14.05 -26.67 -12.64
C VAL A 107 13.57 -25.94 -11.38
N THR A 108 12.26 -25.91 -11.14
CA THR A 108 11.68 -25.26 -9.95
C THR A 108 12.02 -26.01 -8.66
N THR A 109 12.01 -27.34 -8.67
CA THR A 109 12.40 -28.15 -7.50
C THR A 109 13.90 -28.04 -7.20
N GLU A 110 14.77 -28.01 -8.22
CA GLU A 110 16.19 -27.74 -8.04
C GLU A 110 16.46 -26.34 -7.48
N ALA A 111 15.78 -25.31 -8.00
CA ALA A 111 15.87 -23.95 -7.49
C ALA A 111 15.44 -23.89 -6.01
N LEU A 112 14.34 -24.56 -5.66
CA LEU A 112 13.86 -24.63 -4.27
C LEU A 112 14.87 -25.35 -3.36
N ASN A 113 15.43 -26.47 -3.80
CA ASN A 113 16.47 -27.19 -3.05
C ASN A 113 17.71 -26.33 -2.80
N LYS A 114 18.14 -25.53 -3.79
CA LYS A 114 19.26 -24.58 -3.64
C LYS A 114 18.96 -23.50 -2.62
N VAL A 115 17.77 -22.91 -2.65
CA VAL A 115 17.34 -21.91 -1.65
C VAL A 115 17.25 -22.52 -0.26
N MET A 116 16.73 -23.74 -0.12
CA MET A 116 16.68 -24.44 1.17
C MET A 116 18.08 -24.76 1.70
N ALA A 117 19.04 -25.10 0.82
CA ALA A 117 20.43 -25.32 1.21
C ALA A 117 21.08 -24.01 1.69
N SER A 118 20.92 -22.92 0.95
CA SER A 118 21.52 -21.63 1.33
C SER A 118 20.93 -21.06 2.63
N LEU A 119 19.64 -21.26 2.89
CA LEU A 119 19.05 -20.90 4.18
C LEU A 119 19.72 -21.62 5.36
N LYS A 120 20.18 -22.87 5.20
CA LYS A 120 20.87 -23.62 6.26
C LYS A 120 22.27 -23.08 6.56
N ASP A 121 22.90 -22.40 5.62
CA ASP A 121 24.22 -21.79 5.80
C ASP A 121 24.16 -20.46 6.56
N LEU A 122 22.97 -19.86 6.68
CA LEU A 122 22.78 -18.64 7.44
C LEU A 122 22.98 -18.87 8.95
N PRO A 123 23.39 -17.83 9.70
CA PRO A 123 23.38 -17.88 11.16
C PRO A 123 21.99 -18.27 11.68
N LYS A 124 21.92 -19.23 12.62
CA LYS A 124 20.65 -19.77 13.18
C LYS A 124 19.64 -18.68 13.55
N ARG A 125 20.13 -17.59 14.15
CA ARG A 125 19.30 -16.46 14.57
C ARG A 125 18.61 -15.76 13.38
N THR A 126 19.32 -15.61 12.26
CA THR A 126 18.81 -15.01 11.02
C THR A 126 17.88 -15.96 10.28
N HIS A 127 18.25 -17.24 10.23
CA HIS A 127 17.40 -18.30 9.69
C HIS A 127 16.04 -18.33 10.39
N ASP A 128 16.00 -18.39 11.72
CA ASP A 128 14.76 -18.50 12.49
C ASP A 128 13.89 -17.25 12.40
N ALA A 129 14.50 -16.07 12.34
CA ALA A 129 13.74 -14.82 12.12
C ALA A 129 13.11 -14.79 10.71
N PHE A 130 13.83 -15.29 9.71
CA PHE A 130 13.34 -15.37 8.34
C PHE A 130 12.19 -16.36 8.20
N ILE A 131 12.33 -17.58 8.74
CA ILE A 131 11.28 -18.62 8.68
C ILE A 131 10.01 -18.15 9.39
N ARG A 132 10.11 -17.65 10.62
CA ARG A 132 8.94 -17.17 11.37
C ARG A 132 8.22 -16.03 10.66
N HIS A 133 8.96 -15.09 10.09
CA HIS A 133 8.34 -13.99 9.38
C HIS A 133 7.72 -14.42 8.04
N ARG A 134 8.46 -15.18 7.24
CA ARG A 134 8.13 -15.42 5.83
C ARG A 134 7.24 -16.65 5.61
N ILE A 135 7.40 -17.69 6.42
CA ILE A 135 6.66 -18.95 6.33
C ILE A 135 5.49 -18.95 7.30
N GLU A 136 5.72 -18.55 8.55
CA GLU A 136 4.68 -18.57 9.60
C GLU A 136 3.87 -17.27 9.69
N GLY A 137 4.31 -16.21 8.99
CA GLY A 137 3.59 -14.94 8.92
C GLY A 137 3.69 -14.07 10.19
N VAL A 138 4.62 -14.38 11.09
CA VAL A 138 4.77 -13.65 12.35
C VAL A 138 5.25 -12.21 12.10
N PRO A 139 4.62 -11.18 12.69
CA PRO A 139 5.07 -9.80 12.54
C PRO A 139 6.51 -9.58 13.06
N GLN A 140 7.29 -8.75 12.37
CA GLN A 140 8.68 -8.45 12.76
C GLN A 140 8.78 -7.80 14.16
N LYS A 141 7.72 -7.12 14.61
CA LYS A 141 7.62 -6.56 15.96
C LYS A 141 7.72 -7.66 17.02
N ASP A 142 6.95 -8.72 16.85
CA ASP A 142 6.79 -9.77 17.85
C ASP A 142 8.08 -10.61 17.90
N ILE A 143 8.66 -10.89 16.72
CA ILE A 143 9.99 -11.52 16.59
C ILE A 143 11.07 -10.69 17.30
N ALA A 144 11.02 -9.35 17.17
CA ALA A 144 11.99 -8.45 17.80
C ALA A 144 11.87 -8.46 19.33
N GLU A 145 10.64 -8.46 19.85
CA GLU A 145 10.35 -8.54 21.28
C GLU A 145 10.84 -9.87 21.87
N GLU A 146 10.55 -11.00 21.21
CA GLU A 146 11.02 -12.33 21.64
C GLU A 146 12.54 -12.49 21.60
N LEU A 147 13.19 -11.92 20.57
CA LEU A 147 14.64 -11.99 20.41
C LEU A 147 15.40 -10.94 21.24
N GLY A 148 14.69 -10.01 21.91
CA GLY A 148 15.28 -8.92 22.67
C GLY A 148 16.10 -7.94 21.84
N VAL A 149 15.69 -7.68 20.60
CA VAL A 149 16.39 -6.79 19.65
C VAL A 149 15.47 -5.73 19.06
N SER A 150 16.04 -4.75 18.35
CA SER A 150 15.25 -3.74 17.66
C SER A 150 14.56 -4.32 16.42
N ARG A 151 13.38 -3.79 16.08
CA ARG A 151 12.67 -4.12 14.83
C ARG A 151 13.54 -3.87 13.60
N THR A 152 14.36 -2.82 13.65
CA THR A 152 15.31 -2.48 12.59
C THR A 152 16.32 -3.60 12.36
N LEU A 153 16.84 -4.22 13.42
CA LEU A 153 17.75 -5.35 13.29
C LEU A 153 17.06 -6.57 12.67
N VAL A 154 15.83 -6.89 13.08
CA VAL A 154 15.05 -7.99 12.48
C VAL A 154 14.81 -7.75 10.98
N ASN A 155 14.48 -6.52 10.59
CA ASN A 155 14.37 -6.14 9.18
C ASN A 155 15.69 -6.35 8.41
N PHE A 156 16.83 -5.98 8.99
CA PHE A 156 18.14 -6.24 8.38
C PHE A 156 18.43 -7.75 8.25
N MET A 157 18.14 -8.55 9.29
CA MET A 157 18.29 -10.00 9.25
C MET A 157 17.47 -10.62 8.11
N ILE A 158 16.21 -10.20 7.94
CA ILE A 158 15.34 -10.67 6.86
C ILE A 158 15.88 -10.26 5.49
N LYS A 159 16.34 -9.02 5.34
CA LYS A 159 16.95 -8.53 4.09
C LYS A 159 18.23 -9.28 3.74
N ASP A 160 19.07 -9.56 4.72
CA ASP A 160 20.31 -10.31 4.53
C ASP A 160 20.02 -11.75 4.10
N ALA A 161 19.06 -12.42 4.73
CA ALA A 161 18.59 -13.73 4.32
C ALA A 161 18.07 -13.73 2.87
N HIS A 162 17.23 -12.75 2.51
CA HIS A 162 16.74 -12.59 1.13
C HIS A 162 17.87 -12.45 0.12
N ARG A 163 18.82 -11.55 0.40
CA ARG A 163 19.98 -11.30 -0.47
C ARG A 163 20.85 -12.55 -0.63
N TYR A 164 21.04 -13.32 0.45
CA TYR A 164 21.81 -14.55 0.41
C TYR A 164 21.13 -15.63 -0.46
N CYS A 165 19.81 -15.79 -0.33
CA CYS A 165 19.02 -16.68 -1.17
C CYS A 165 19.08 -16.27 -2.65
N GLU A 166 18.97 -14.97 -2.95
CA GLU A 166 19.06 -14.46 -4.33
C GLU A 166 20.44 -14.70 -4.95
N GLN A 167 21.52 -14.48 -4.19
CA GLN A 167 22.88 -14.72 -4.66
C GLN A 167 23.11 -16.21 -4.97
N SER A 168 22.59 -17.09 -4.11
CA SER A 168 22.69 -18.54 -4.30
C SER A 168 21.94 -19.03 -5.54
N LEU A 169 20.86 -18.34 -5.92
CA LEU A 169 20.09 -18.65 -7.13
C LEU A 169 20.74 -18.11 -8.40
N LYS A 170 21.45 -16.97 -8.34
CA LYS A 170 22.17 -16.36 -9.48
C LYS A 170 23.54 -17.01 -9.77
N ALA A 171 24.13 -17.66 -8.77
CA ALA A 171 25.41 -18.37 -8.92
C ALA A 171 25.26 -19.78 -9.55
N ALA A 172 24.03 -20.18 -9.87
CA ALA A 172 23.65 -21.41 -10.55
C ALA A 172 23.43 -21.17 -12.05
#